data_AF-A0A4V6N4R3-F1
#
_entry.id   AF-A0A4V6N4R3-F1
#
_cell.length_a   1.000
_cell.length_b   1.000
_cell.length_c   1.000
_cell.angle_alpha   90.00
_cell.angle_beta   90.00
_cell.angle_gamma   90.00
#
_symmetry.space_group_name_H-M   'P 1'
#
loop_
_entity.id
_entity.type
_entity.pdbx_description
1 polymer ?
#
loop_
_entity_poly.entity_id
_entity_poly.type
_entity_poly.pdbx_seq_one_letter_code
_entity_poly.pdbx_strand_id
1 'polypeptide(L)'
;MRRFVGGLAGASVLTAAAVLGVPAQAGVAAAEGTAAACSLVAESITANGTDAGSVITATTPPGKSATGTTPGIYQPGQVRLATTFIHEPNIPGVDVSGWVVQGDGLYRSFYSTNEPEQKKLTRIGGGWTNYTALEVSQYADVNFTVYRQTAYGLRSDGTLYRWNIGSSWRLTGSATGFGAVKSMALISKTPTYDTFLANLRGGSLYTIRIPTTAPMKPIVKQVRAGTWQGFEKLTATKCGVNSTLLLGIDKDTKSGYLYAVGHANGTATVIQSRGKVNGTFPDPVNFRWGVVADLDPLNGD
;
A
#
# COMPACT_ATOMS: atom_id res chain seq x y z
N MET A 1 -29.32 -64.41 27.91
CA MET A 1 -30.34 -64.78 26.89
C MET A 1 -30.75 -63.50 26.19
N ARG A 2 -30.74 -63.29 24.87
CA ARG A 2 -30.54 -64.10 23.66
C ARG A 2 -29.91 -63.16 22.61
N ARG A 3 -28.95 -63.67 21.84
CA ARG A 3 -28.35 -63.07 20.63
C ARG A 3 -29.25 -63.31 19.41
N PHE A 4 -29.18 -62.45 18.38
CA PHE A 4 -29.24 -62.67 16.90
C PHE A 4 -29.02 -61.27 16.28
N VAL A 5 -28.05 -60.89 15.42
CA VAL A 5 -27.34 -61.41 14.21
C VAL A 5 -28.19 -61.49 12.93
N GLY A 6 -27.72 -60.75 11.91
CA GLY A 6 -28.00 -60.88 10.46
C GLY A 6 -28.98 -59.81 9.92
N GLY A 7 -28.77 -59.10 8.81
CA GLY A 7 -27.78 -59.17 7.72
C GLY A 7 -28.47 -58.81 6.39
N LEU A 8 -27.89 -57.84 5.65
CA LEU A 8 -27.92 -57.60 4.19
C LEU A 8 -29.26 -57.56 3.41
N ALA A 9 -29.57 -56.41 2.81
CA ALA A 9 -29.68 -56.21 1.34
C ALA A 9 -30.27 -54.82 1.04
N GLY A 10 -29.49 -53.94 0.43
CA GLY A 10 -29.96 -52.64 -0.07
C GLY A 10 -29.24 -52.30 -1.35
N ALA A 11 -29.86 -52.60 -2.48
CA ALA A 11 -29.40 -52.17 -3.79
C ALA A 11 -29.72 -50.68 -3.96
N SER A 12 -28.70 -49.84 -4.02
CA SER A 12 -28.84 -48.42 -4.38
C SER A 12 -28.16 -48.18 -5.73
N VAL A 13 -29.00 -47.85 -6.70
CA VAL A 13 -28.72 -47.48 -8.08
C VAL A 13 -27.70 -46.34 -8.12
N LEU A 14 -26.55 -46.56 -8.76
CA LEU A 14 -25.64 -45.49 -9.16
C LEU A 14 -26.33 -44.66 -10.25
N THR A 15 -26.88 -43.51 -9.88
CA THR A 15 -27.15 -42.43 -10.82
C THR A 15 -25.91 -41.54 -10.87
N ALA A 16 -25.23 -41.57 -12.01
CA ALA A 16 -24.12 -40.66 -12.31
C ALA A 16 -24.67 -39.24 -12.45
N ALA A 17 -24.63 -38.46 -11.37
CA ALA A 17 -24.77 -37.02 -11.45
C ALA A 17 -23.44 -36.45 -11.96
N ALA A 18 -23.46 -35.89 -13.17
CA ALA A 18 -22.36 -35.10 -13.70
C ALA A 18 -22.13 -33.91 -12.79
N VAL A 19 -21.05 -33.96 -12.00
CA VAL A 19 -20.52 -32.81 -11.28
C VAL A 19 -19.98 -31.87 -12.34
N LEU A 20 -20.73 -30.80 -12.63
CA LEU A 20 -20.20 -29.65 -13.34
C LEU A 20 -19.06 -29.09 -12.48
N GLY A 21 -17.83 -29.35 -12.92
CA GLY A 21 -16.62 -28.87 -12.27
C GLY A 21 -16.64 -27.35 -12.18
N VAL A 22 -16.79 -26.83 -10.97
CA VAL A 22 -16.40 -25.46 -10.64
C VAL A 22 -14.88 -25.41 -10.79
N PRO A 23 -14.29 -24.51 -11.61
CA PRO A 23 -12.85 -24.38 -11.64
C PRO A 23 -12.40 -23.85 -10.26
N ALA A 24 -11.78 -24.72 -9.48
CA ALA A 24 -10.97 -24.30 -8.35
C ALA A 24 -9.85 -23.42 -8.92
N GLN A 25 -9.84 -22.13 -8.59
CA GLN A 25 -8.72 -21.25 -8.86
C GLN A 25 -7.55 -21.73 -7.99
N ALA A 26 -6.72 -22.59 -8.59
CA ALA A 26 -5.48 -23.03 -7.98
C ALA A 26 -4.62 -21.79 -7.69
N GLY A 27 -4.12 -21.70 -6.45
CA GLY A 27 -3.06 -20.77 -6.11
C GLY A 27 -1.91 -20.93 -7.10
N VAL A 28 -1.41 -19.81 -7.60
CA VAL A 28 -0.29 -19.80 -8.53
C VAL A 28 0.95 -20.29 -7.77
N ALA A 29 1.23 -21.59 -7.87
CA ALA A 29 2.54 -22.12 -7.61
C ALA A 29 3.45 -21.57 -8.71
N ALA A 30 4.33 -20.62 -8.34
CA ALA A 30 5.34 -20.09 -9.25
C ALA A 30 6.26 -21.25 -9.64
N ALA A 31 6.29 -21.59 -10.92
CA ALA A 31 7.31 -22.47 -11.47
C ALA A 31 8.67 -21.77 -11.33
N GLU A 32 9.66 -22.48 -10.77
CA GLU A 32 11.04 -22.03 -10.75
C GLU A 32 11.61 -22.06 -12.18
N GLY A 33 11.86 -20.87 -12.73
CA GLY A 33 12.48 -20.68 -14.03
C GLY A 33 12.26 -19.26 -14.51
N THR A 34 13.35 -18.48 -14.60
CA THR A 34 13.42 -16.99 -14.68
C THR A 34 12.97 -16.25 -13.42
N ALA A 35 13.85 -15.39 -12.89
CA ALA A 35 13.51 -14.52 -11.77
C ALA A 35 12.27 -13.69 -12.15
N ALA A 36 11.15 -13.89 -11.43
CA ALA A 36 9.92 -13.16 -11.70
C ALA A 36 10.20 -11.65 -11.63
N ALA A 37 9.73 -10.90 -12.64
CA ALA A 37 9.86 -9.45 -12.63
C ALA A 37 9.13 -8.89 -11.40
N CYS A 38 9.80 -8.02 -10.64
CA CYS A 38 9.16 -7.35 -9.51
C CYS A 38 7.91 -6.59 -9.97
N SER A 39 6.89 -6.61 -9.12
CA SER A 39 5.67 -5.84 -9.33
C SER A 39 5.31 -5.05 -8.09
N LEU A 40 4.55 -3.97 -8.29
CA LEU A 40 3.81 -3.30 -7.23
C LEU A 40 2.33 -3.28 -7.59
N VAL A 41 1.46 -3.32 -6.59
CA VAL A 41 0.05 -3.07 -6.79
C VAL A 41 -0.22 -1.62 -6.41
N ALA A 42 -0.48 -0.80 -7.42
CA ALA A 42 -0.88 0.58 -7.27
C ALA A 42 -2.41 0.65 -7.24
N GLU A 43 -2.94 1.25 -6.19
CA GLU A 43 -4.37 1.45 -6.01
C GLU A 43 -4.70 2.93 -6.07
N SER A 44 -5.97 3.20 -6.32
CA SER A 44 -6.45 4.54 -6.53
C SER A 44 -7.90 4.69 -6.16
N ILE A 45 -8.26 5.90 -5.74
CA ILE A 45 -9.67 6.31 -5.67
C ILE A 45 -9.91 7.23 -6.87
N THR A 46 -10.78 6.77 -7.77
CA THR A 46 -11.12 7.50 -8.99
C THR A 46 -11.91 8.76 -8.65
N ALA A 47 -12.05 9.67 -9.62
CA ALA A 47 -12.88 10.87 -9.45
C ALA A 47 -14.34 10.57 -9.06
N ASN A 48 -14.85 9.40 -9.45
CA ASN A 48 -16.21 8.94 -9.12
C ASN A 48 -16.31 8.23 -7.77
N GLY A 49 -15.20 8.11 -7.02
CA GLY A 49 -15.18 7.44 -5.72
C GLY A 49 -15.12 5.91 -5.78
N THR A 50 -14.77 5.35 -6.94
CA THR A 50 -14.47 3.92 -7.12
C THR A 50 -13.08 3.62 -6.58
N ASP A 51 -12.93 2.51 -5.86
CA ASP A 51 -11.59 1.95 -5.59
C ASP A 51 -11.16 1.11 -6.80
N ALA A 52 -9.95 1.36 -7.32
CA ALA A 52 -9.43 0.72 -8.51
C ALA A 52 -7.96 0.32 -8.33
N GLY A 53 -7.67 -0.96 -8.62
CA GLY A 53 -6.35 -1.54 -8.51
C GLY A 53 -5.67 -1.80 -9.84
N SER A 54 -4.35 -1.72 -9.87
CA SER A 54 -3.53 -2.13 -11.00
C SER A 54 -2.20 -2.72 -10.55
N VAL A 55 -1.79 -3.80 -11.20
CA VAL A 55 -0.44 -4.35 -11.08
C VAL A 55 0.48 -3.61 -12.05
N ILE A 56 1.57 -3.08 -11.52
CA ILE A 56 2.65 -2.47 -12.29
C ILE A 56 3.83 -3.44 -12.27
N THR A 57 4.18 -4.00 -13.43
CA THR A 57 5.24 -5.01 -13.54
C THR A 57 6.47 -4.40 -14.20
N ALA A 58 7.66 -4.68 -13.64
CA ALA A 58 8.94 -4.23 -14.15
C ALA A 58 9.42 -5.00 -15.40
N THR A 59 8.57 -5.14 -16.41
CA THR A 59 8.91 -5.65 -17.74
C THR A 59 9.68 -4.59 -18.55
N THR A 60 10.09 -4.93 -19.78
CA THR A 60 10.71 -3.99 -20.72
C THR A 60 9.84 -3.88 -21.99
N PRO A 61 9.04 -2.81 -22.16
CA PRO A 61 8.80 -1.70 -21.22
C PRO A 61 7.94 -2.13 -20.01
N PRO A 62 7.94 -1.36 -18.89
CA PRO A 62 7.11 -1.67 -17.73
C PRO A 62 5.62 -1.63 -18.09
N GLY A 63 4.85 -2.60 -17.62
CA GLY A 63 3.43 -2.74 -17.92
C GLY A 63 2.52 -2.33 -16.77
N LYS A 64 1.30 -1.88 -17.09
CA LYS A 64 0.18 -1.73 -16.16
C LYS A 64 -0.95 -2.67 -16.58
N SER A 65 -1.44 -3.49 -15.66
CA SER A 65 -2.64 -4.31 -15.85
C SER A 65 -3.64 -4.03 -14.73
N ALA A 66 -4.92 -3.90 -15.08
CA ALA A 66 -5.97 -3.73 -14.07
C ALA A 66 -6.19 -5.02 -13.29
N THR A 67 -6.43 -4.93 -11.98
CA THR A 67 -6.74 -6.09 -11.12
C THR A 67 -8.21 -6.18 -10.75
N GLY A 68 -8.92 -5.05 -10.72
CA GLY A 68 -10.33 -4.99 -10.36
C GLY A 68 -10.75 -3.59 -9.93
N THR A 69 -12.05 -3.41 -9.77
CA THR A 69 -12.63 -2.16 -9.28
C THR A 69 -13.80 -2.45 -8.35
N THR A 70 -13.93 -1.65 -7.31
CA THR A 70 -15.05 -1.68 -6.38
C THR A 70 -15.76 -0.33 -6.43
N PRO A 71 -16.84 -0.19 -7.21
CA PRO A 71 -17.52 1.09 -7.40
C PRO A 71 -18.29 1.52 -6.15
N GLY A 72 -18.53 2.84 -6.04
CA GLY A 72 -19.44 3.38 -5.04
C GLY A 72 -18.93 3.31 -3.60
N ILE A 73 -17.63 3.13 -3.36
CA ILE A 73 -17.05 3.16 -2.00
C ILE A 73 -17.10 4.57 -1.42
N TYR A 74 -16.76 5.58 -2.21
CA TYR A 74 -16.80 6.99 -1.79
C TYR A 74 -17.74 7.80 -2.67
N GLN A 75 -18.23 8.93 -2.17
CA GLN A 75 -18.88 9.89 -3.07
C GLN A 75 -17.83 10.54 -3.97
N PRO A 76 -18.20 10.96 -5.19
CA PRO A 76 -17.30 11.64 -6.10
C PRO A 76 -16.56 12.82 -5.45
N GLY A 77 -15.25 12.88 -5.65
CA GLY A 77 -14.39 13.98 -5.18
C GLY A 77 -14.19 14.12 -3.67
N GLN A 78 -14.73 13.23 -2.83
CA GLN A 78 -14.63 13.40 -1.37
C GLN A 78 -13.25 13.06 -0.81
N VAL A 79 -12.60 12.01 -1.32
CA VAL A 79 -11.30 11.56 -0.81
C VAL A 79 -10.18 12.35 -1.47
N ARG A 80 -9.27 12.88 -0.66
CA ARG A 80 -8.11 13.64 -1.14
C ARG A 80 -6.76 13.04 -0.76
N LEU A 81 -6.72 12.24 0.30
CA LEU A 81 -5.55 11.48 0.74
C LEU A 81 -5.99 10.08 1.14
N ALA A 82 -5.14 9.10 0.88
CA ALA A 82 -5.31 7.72 1.32
C ALA A 82 -3.94 7.16 1.73
N THR A 83 -3.94 6.31 2.75
CA THR A 83 -2.77 5.51 3.15
C THR A 83 -2.60 4.31 2.23
N THR A 84 -1.56 3.51 2.47
CA THR A 84 -1.59 2.09 2.11
C THR A 84 -2.91 1.44 2.59
N PHE A 85 -3.55 0.67 1.73
CA PHE A 85 -4.70 -0.17 2.08
C PHE A 85 -4.24 -1.62 2.22
N ILE A 86 -4.78 -2.31 3.21
CA ILE A 86 -4.49 -3.71 3.51
C ILE A 86 -5.62 -4.55 3.00
N HIS A 87 -5.29 -5.62 2.28
CA HIS A 87 -6.26 -6.63 1.87
C HIS A 87 -6.05 -7.91 2.66
N GLU A 88 -7.12 -8.38 3.27
CA GLU A 88 -7.15 -9.62 4.02
C GLU A 88 -8.20 -10.55 3.41
N PRO A 89 -7.83 -11.79 3.00
CA PRO A 89 -8.81 -12.76 2.55
C PRO A 89 -9.83 -13.05 3.66
N ASN A 90 -11.11 -13.07 3.30
CA ASN A 90 -12.22 -13.41 4.19
C ASN A 90 -13.19 -14.36 3.46
N ILE A 91 -14.06 -15.07 4.19
CA ILE A 91 -15.05 -16.00 3.61
C ILE A 91 -15.90 -15.34 2.50
N PRO A 92 -16.48 -14.14 2.71
CA PRO A 92 -17.29 -13.52 1.67
C PRO A 92 -16.46 -12.94 0.52
N GLY A 93 -15.14 -12.77 0.64
CA GLY A 93 -14.33 -12.09 -0.39
C GLY A 93 -12.98 -11.58 0.14
N VAL A 94 -12.64 -10.33 -0.18
CA VAL A 94 -11.45 -9.66 0.36
C VAL A 94 -11.87 -8.47 1.18
N ASP A 95 -11.48 -8.45 2.44
CA ASP A 95 -11.65 -7.29 3.30
C ASP A 95 -10.55 -6.28 3.01
N VAL A 96 -10.96 -5.06 2.71
CA VAL A 96 -10.07 -3.96 2.36
C VAL A 96 -10.18 -2.90 3.44
N SER A 97 -9.03 -2.49 3.99
CA SER A 97 -9.03 -1.46 5.03
C SER A 97 -7.83 -0.52 4.96
N GLY A 98 -8.07 0.73 5.36
CA GLY A 98 -7.03 1.75 5.41
C GLY A 98 -7.58 3.05 5.99
N TRP A 99 -6.88 4.16 5.74
CA TRP A 99 -7.34 5.46 6.19
C TRP A 99 -7.40 6.44 5.04
N VAL A 100 -8.46 7.24 5.05
CA VAL A 100 -8.72 8.27 4.04
C VAL A 100 -9.00 9.59 4.72
N VAL A 101 -8.66 10.67 4.02
CA VAL A 101 -9.05 12.01 4.42
C VAL A 101 -10.14 12.51 3.49
N GLN A 102 -11.26 12.91 4.09
CA GLN A 102 -12.41 13.53 3.42
C GLN A 102 -12.66 14.91 4.03
N GLY A 103 -12.48 15.96 3.24
CA GLY A 103 -12.47 17.34 3.74
C GLY A 103 -11.46 17.53 4.88
N ASP A 104 -11.97 17.90 6.06
CA ASP A 104 -11.21 18.06 7.30
C ASP A 104 -11.11 16.79 8.17
N GLY A 105 -11.87 15.74 7.83
CA GLY A 105 -11.96 14.52 8.63
C GLY A 105 -11.02 13.42 8.17
N LEU A 106 -10.35 12.78 9.12
CA LEU A 106 -9.72 11.47 8.92
C LEU A 106 -10.72 10.37 9.26
N TYR A 107 -10.81 9.37 8.39
CA TYR A 107 -11.67 8.22 8.55
C TYR A 107 -10.87 6.93 8.39
N ARG A 108 -11.18 5.92 9.21
CA ARG A 108 -10.84 4.53 8.90
C ARG A 108 -11.87 4.03 7.89
N SER A 109 -11.39 3.58 6.75
CA SER A 109 -12.21 2.94 5.71
C SER A 109 -12.11 1.44 5.82
N PHE A 110 -13.23 0.76 5.67
CA PHE A 110 -13.34 -0.69 5.64
C PHE A 110 -14.48 -1.09 4.69
N TYR A 111 -14.25 -2.08 3.83
CA TYR A 111 -15.31 -2.70 3.03
C TYR A 111 -14.87 -4.10 2.59
N SER A 112 -15.81 -4.94 2.17
CA SER A 112 -15.51 -6.21 1.52
C SER A 112 -15.76 -6.09 0.02
N THR A 113 -14.92 -6.69 -0.82
CA THR A 113 -15.06 -6.58 -2.28
C THR A 113 -16.35 -7.17 -2.83
N ASN A 114 -16.94 -8.14 -2.14
CA ASN A 114 -18.16 -8.83 -2.57
C ASN A 114 -19.44 -8.28 -1.91
N GLU A 115 -19.29 -7.47 -0.85
CA GLU A 115 -20.38 -6.76 -0.17
C GLU A 115 -20.02 -5.27 0.02
N PRO A 116 -19.67 -4.55 -1.07
CA PRO A 116 -19.15 -3.18 -0.98
C PRO A 116 -20.16 -2.17 -0.42
N GLU A 117 -21.46 -2.47 -0.52
CA GLU A 117 -22.53 -1.68 0.07
C GLU A 117 -22.50 -1.64 1.61
N GLN A 118 -21.87 -2.63 2.25
CA GLN A 118 -21.68 -2.70 3.70
C GLN A 118 -20.43 -1.96 4.20
N LYS A 119 -19.84 -1.11 3.35
CA LYS A 119 -18.70 -0.26 3.71
C LYS A 119 -18.93 0.51 5.01
N LYS A 120 -17.84 0.70 5.76
CA LYS A 120 -17.79 1.43 7.02
C LYS A 120 -16.76 2.54 6.93
N LEU A 121 -17.19 3.77 7.19
CA LEU A 121 -16.32 4.93 7.37
C LEU A 121 -16.40 5.40 8.82
N THR A 122 -15.42 5.01 9.62
CA THR A 122 -15.35 5.40 11.04
C THR A 122 -14.50 6.64 11.20
N ARG A 123 -15.10 7.74 11.63
CA ARG A 123 -14.38 9.01 11.85
C ARG A 123 -13.39 8.87 13.01
N ILE A 124 -12.14 9.26 12.78
CA ILE A 124 -11.06 9.28 13.78
C ILE A 124 -10.94 10.68 14.41
N GLY A 125 -10.97 11.73 13.60
CA GLY A 125 -10.80 13.11 14.08
C GLY A 125 -10.82 14.16 12.97
N GLY A 126 -10.83 15.44 13.36
CA GLY A 126 -10.73 16.59 12.46
C GLY A 126 -9.32 17.21 12.40
N GLY A 127 -9.18 18.37 11.77
CA GLY A 127 -7.94 19.12 11.65
C GLY A 127 -7.07 18.71 10.45
N TRP A 128 -7.60 17.90 9.53
CA TRP A 128 -6.81 17.37 8.45
C TRP A 128 -6.67 18.32 7.27
N THR A 129 -7.49 19.36 7.12
CA THR A 129 -7.58 20.23 5.93
C THR A 129 -6.21 20.59 5.31
N ASN A 130 -5.24 20.97 6.14
CA ASN A 130 -3.93 21.44 5.70
C ASN A 130 -2.87 20.33 5.53
N TYR A 131 -3.24 19.05 5.57
CA TYR A 131 -2.30 17.95 5.32
C TYR A 131 -2.18 17.67 3.82
N THR A 132 -0.95 17.52 3.33
CA THR A 132 -0.62 17.26 1.92
C THR A 132 -0.17 15.82 1.69
N ALA A 133 0.20 15.09 2.75
CA ALA A 133 0.47 13.67 2.67
C ALA A 133 0.07 12.96 3.97
N LEU A 134 -0.34 11.70 3.83
CA LEU A 134 -0.70 10.79 4.91
C LEU A 134 -0.21 9.39 4.52
N GLU A 135 0.45 8.69 5.44
CA GLU A 135 0.85 7.29 5.26
C GLU A 135 0.80 6.57 6.62
N VAL A 136 0.55 5.26 6.59
CA VAL A 136 0.59 4.40 7.78
C VAL A 136 1.64 3.32 7.59
N SER A 137 2.63 3.30 8.49
CA SER A 137 3.58 2.22 8.63
C SER A 137 2.99 1.15 9.55
N GLN A 138 2.92 -0.08 9.05
CA GLN A 138 2.58 -1.27 9.84
C GLN A 138 3.79 -2.19 9.86
N TYR A 139 4.26 -2.50 11.06
CA TYR A 139 5.42 -3.34 11.32
C TYR A 139 5.02 -4.48 12.26
N ALA A 140 5.38 -5.70 11.88
CA ALA A 140 5.39 -6.87 12.74
C ALA A 140 6.71 -7.61 12.51
N ASP A 141 7.34 -8.11 13.57
CA ASP A 141 8.34 -9.17 13.42
C ASP A 141 7.65 -10.50 13.11
N VAL A 142 8.40 -11.47 12.58
CA VAL A 142 7.87 -12.79 12.17
C VAL A 142 7.21 -13.57 13.31
N ASN A 143 7.56 -13.26 14.56
CA ASN A 143 7.02 -13.90 15.75
C ASN A 143 5.95 -13.06 16.46
N PHE A 144 5.58 -11.90 15.90
CA PHE A 144 4.64 -10.95 16.50
C PHE A 144 5.00 -10.48 17.92
N THR A 145 6.28 -10.58 18.31
CA THR A 145 6.81 -10.02 19.56
C THR A 145 6.75 -8.50 19.58
N VAL A 146 6.91 -7.88 18.40
CA VAL A 146 6.88 -6.44 18.21
C VAL A 146 5.89 -6.12 17.10
N TYR A 147 4.74 -5.57 17.48
CA TYR A 147 3.74 -5.03 16.56
C TYR A 147 3.64 -3.51 16.72
N ARG A 148 3.64 -2.78 15.61
CA ARG A 148 3.45 -1.33 15.60
C ARG A 148 2.65 -0.88 14.39
N GLN A 149 1.67 -0.03 14.64
CA GLN A 149 1.05 0.81 13.62
C GLN A 149 1.36 2.28 13.93
N THR A 150 1.83 3.02 12.94
CA THR A 150 2.20 4.42 13.10
C THR A 150 1.81 5.22 11.88
N ALA A 151 1.07 6.29 12.10
CA ALA A 151 0.72 7.24 11.06
C ALA A 151 1.73 8.38 10.98
N TYR A 152 1.93 8.85 9.76
CA TYR A 152 2.70 10.03 9.43
C TYR A 152 1.86 10.98 8.60
N GLY A 153 1.81 12.25 9.01
CA GLY A 153 1.06 13.29 8.32
C GLY A 153 1.96 14.48 8.06
N LEU A 154 2.14 14.84 6.78
CA LEU A 154 2.84 16.08 6.41
C LEU A 154 1.82 17.20 6.26
N ARG A 155 1.95 18.22 7.08
CA ARG A 155 1.16 19.44 6.99
C ARG A 155 1.81 20.43 6.00
N SER A 156 0.98 21.26 5.37
CA SER A 156 1.37 22.20 4.32
C SER A 156 2.40 23.25 4.75
N ASP A 157 2.51 23.50 6.06
CA ASP A 157 3.54 24.36 6.67
C ASP A 157 4.90 23.67 6.81
N GLY A 158 5.02 22.39 6.42
CA GLY A 158 6.25 21.63 6.51
C GLY A 158 6.48 20.95 7.85
N THR A 159 5.45 20.85 8.70
CA THR A 159 5.52 20.07 9.93
C THR A 159 5.08 18.62 9.65
N LEU A 160 5.98 17.67 9.90
CA LEU A 160 5.71 16.24 9.84
C LEU A 160 5.31 15.76 11.24
N TYR A 161 4.11 15.20 11.36
CA TYR A 161 3.57 14.64 12.60
C TYR A 161 3.62 13.12 12.59
N ARG A 162 3.77 12.53 13.78
CA ARG A 162 3.74 11.07 14.01
C ARG A 162 2.69 10.73 15.06
N TRP A 163 1.87 9.73 14.77
CA TRP A 163 0.93 9.14 15.73
C TRP A 163 1.17 7.64 15.88
N ASN A 164 1.08 7.14 17.10
CA ASN A 164 0.93 5.70 17.32
C ASN A 164 -0.56 5.35 17.21
N ILE A 165 -0.87 4.29 16.48
CA ILE A 165 -2.24 3.78 16.32
C ILE A 165 -2.38 2.56 17.24
N GLY A 166 -3.34 2.64 18.17
CA GLY A 166 -3.79 1.54 19.02
C GLY A 166 -5.30 1.62 19.19
N SER A 167 -5.78 1.61 20.44
CA SER A 167 -7.20 1.91 20.74
C SER A 167 -7.61 3.34 20.35
N SER A 168 -6.63 4.24 20.17
CA SER A 168 -6.82 5.61 19.69
C SER A 168 -5.59 6.07 18.90
N TRP A 169 -5.73 7.18 18.18
CA TRP A 169 -4.61 7.86 17.52
C TRP A 169 -3.93 8.79 18.52
N ARG A 170 -2.76 8.39 19.01
CA ARG A 170 -1.99 9.17 19.99
C ARG A 170 -0.86 9.91 19.29
N LEU A 171 -0.84 11.23 19.36
CA LEU A 171 0.28 12.03 18.86
C LEU A 171 1.54 11.72 19.68
N THR A 172 2.63 11.34 19.01
CA THR A 172 3.89 10.93 19.67
C THR A 172 5.11 11.71 19.22
N GLY A 173 4.97 12.62 18.26
CA GLY A 173 6.08 13.46 17.83
C GLY A 173 5.71 14.37 16.67
N SER A 174 6.53 15.40 16.48
CA SER A 174 6.51 16.22 15.27
C SER A 174 7.92 16.74 14.97
N ALA A 175 8.17 17.09 13.71
CA ALA A 175 9.40 17.72 13.27
C ALA A 175 9.10 18.73 12.15
N THR A 176 9.72 19.90 12.21
CA THR A 176 9.59 20.97 11.20
C THR A 176 10.67 20.86 10.13
N GLY A 177 10.58 21.66 9.07
CA GLY A 177 11.60 21.75 8.02
C GLY A 177 11.31 20.93 6.77
N PHE A 178 10.12 20.33 6.66
CA PHE A 178 9.70 19.53 5.51
C PHE A 178 8.85 20.33 4.51
N GLY A 179 8.89 21.67 4.59
CA GLY A 179 8.04 22.55 3.77
C GLY A 179 8.27 22.42 2.28
N ALA A 180 9.45 21.95 1.85
CA ALA A 180 9.79 21.73 0.45
C ALA A 180 9.31 20.37 -0.11
N VAL A 181 8.89 19.42 0.73
CA VAL A 181 8.48 18.08 0.31
C VAL A 181 7.22 18.17 -0.55
N LYS A 182 7.27 17.53 -1.73
CA LYS A 182 6.16 17.43 -2.67
C LYS A 182 5.37 16.13 -2.45
N SER A 183 6.06 15.00 -2.39
CA SER A 183 5.47 13.71 -2.05
C SER A 183 6.48 12.81 -1.33
N MET A 184 5.99 11.74 -0.70
CA MET A 184 6.81 10.78 0.04
C MET A 184 6.25 9.36 -0.08
N ALA A 185 7.13 8.38 -0.13
CA ALA A 185 6.80 6.95 -0.12
C ALA A 185 7.56 6.25 1.01
N LEU A 186 6.87 5.41 1.78
CA LEU A 186 7.51 4.55 2.77
C LEU A 186 8.34 3.47 2.06
N ILE A 187 9.63 3.35 2.40
CA ILE A 187 10.57 2.41 1.75
C ILE A 187 11.21 1.41 2.74
N SER A 188 11.16 1.68 4.04
CA SER A 188 11.67 0.77 5.08
C SER A 188 10.85 0.92 6.36
N LYS A 189 10.62 -0.20 7.04
CA LYS A 189 9.92 -0.29 8.32
C LYS A 189 10.69 -1.23 9.23
N THR A 190 11.12 -0.75 10.39
CA THR A 190 11.90 -1.53 11.35
C THR A 190 11.33 -1.33 12.76
N PRO A 191 11.79 -2.08 13.79
CA PRO A 191 11.38 -1.83 15.18
C PRO A 191 11.70 -0.40 15.65
N THR A 192 12.80 0.16 15.17
CA THR A 192 13.38 1.41 15.70
C THR A 192 13.27 2.60 14.77
N TYR A 193 12.99 2.39 13.48
CA TYR A 193 12.85 3.45 12.47
C TYR A 193 11.83 3.11 11.37
N ASP A 194 11.22 4.14 10.82
CA ASP A 194 10.62 4.11 9.48
C ASP A 194 11.40 5.04 8.55
N THR A 195 11.55 4.66 7.28
CA THR A 195 12.23 5.50 6.30
C THR A 195 11.35 5.79 5.11
N PHE A 196 11.25 7.07 4.78
CA PHE A 196 10.59 7.56 3.58
C PHE A 196 11.62 7.97 2.53
N LEU A 197 11.27 7.79 1.27
CA LEU A 197 11.87 8.47 0.15
C LEU A 197 10.96 9.64 -0.24
N ALA A 198 11.51 10.85 -0.33
CA ALA A 198 10.73 12.07 -0.55
C ALA A 198 11.35 12.94 -1.64
N ASN A 199 10.54 13.35 -2.61
CA ASN A 199 10.93 14.34 -3.61
C ASN A 199 10.54 15.75 -3.14
N LEU A 200 11.37 16.72 -3.46
CA LEU A 200 11.09 18.13 -3.18
C LEU A 200 10.50 18.82 -4.41
N ARG A 201 9.78 19.93 -4.21
CA ARG A 201 9.30 20.78 -5.31
C ARG A 201 10.44 21.31 -6.19
N GLY A 202 11.63 21.48 -5.61
CA GLY A 202 12.85 21.86 -6.34
C GLY A 202 13.54 20.73 -7.11
N GLY A 203 13.03 19.49 -7.04
CA GLY A 203 13.46 18.38 -7.89
C GLY A 203 14.48 17.42 -7.29
N SER A 204 15.05 17.73 -6.14
CA SER A 204 15.92 16.80 -5.40
C SER A 204 15.14 15.67 -4.72
N LEU A 205 15.82 14.55 -4.46
CA LEU A 205 15.29 13.37 -3.79
C LEU A 205 16.08 13.12 -2.49
N TYR A 206 15.39 12.82 -1.39
CA TYR A 206 15.97 12.59 -0.08
C TYR A 206 15.40 11.33 0.57
N THR A 207 16.16 10.71 1.46
CA THR A 207 15.58 9.86 2.51
C THR A 207 15.27 10.66 3.75
N ILE A 208 14.21 10.27 4.45
CA ILE A 208 13.80 10.79 5.75
C ILE A 208 13.64 9.57 6.67
N ARG A 209 14.68 9.26 7.45
CA ARG A 209 14.68 8.18 8.44
C ARG A 209 14.20 8.71 9.77
N ILE A 210 13.08 8.20 10.27
CA ILE A 210 12.39 8.71 11.46
C ILE A 210 12.49 7.66 12.57
N PRO A 211 13.10 7.98 13.73
CA PRO A 211 13.11 7.06 14.87
C PRO A 211 11.68 6.78 15.34
N THR A 212 11.41 5.62 15.92
CA THR A 212 10.12 5.29 16.54
C THR A 212 10.01 5.82 17.98
N THR A 213 11.13 6.23 18.56
CA THR A 213 11.22 6.78 19.93
C THR A 213 10.96 8.29 19.99
N ALA A 214 10.85 8.82 21.20
CA ALA A 214 10.86 10.25 21.46
C ALA A 214 12.27 10.69 21.94
N PRO A 215 12.76 11.86 21.54
CA PRO A 215 12.14 12.82 20.62
C PRO A 215 12.14 12.31 19.17
N MET A 216 11.15 12.74 18.38
CA MET A 216 11.13 12.50 16.94
C MET A 216 12.17 13.39 16.27
N LYS A 217 13.38 12.87 16.04
CA LYS A 217 14.47 13.56 15.35
C LYS A 217 14.79 12.85 14.02
N PRO A 218 14.15 13.25 12.90
CA PRO A 218 14.43 12.65 11.61
C PRO A 218 15.88 12.87 11.15
N ILE A 219 16.44 11.88 10.46
CA ILE A 219 17.73 11.95 9.78
C ILE A 219 17.44 12.06 8.29
N VAL A 220 17.90 13.14 7.67
CA VAL A 220 17.64 13.44 6.26
C VAL A 220 18.93 13.31 5.47
N LYS A 221 18.93 12.52 4.38
CA LYS A 221 20.09 12.37 3.50
C LYS A 221 19.69 12.59 2.05
N GLN A 222 20.48 13.36 1.31
CA GLN A 222 20.25 13.56 -0.11
C GLN A 222 20.58 12.30 -0.90
N VAL A 223 19.69 11.93 -1.81
CA VAL A 223 19.81 10.75 -2.69
C VAL A 223 20.12 11.18 -4.12
N ARG A 224 19.43 12.22 -4.62
CA ARG A 224 19.65 12.84 -5.92
C ARG A 224 19.46 14.35 -5.86
N ALA A 225 20.20 15.08 -6.68
CA ALA A 225 20.16 16.54 -6.69
C ALA A 225 18.99 17.15 -7.48
N GLY A 226 18.47 16.44 -8.49
CA GLY A 226 17.43 16.97 -9.37
C GLY A 226 16.68 15.87 -10.12
N THR A 227 15.74 16.30 -10.96
CA THR A 227 14.87 15.51 -11.88
C THR A 227 13.67 14.79 -11.27
N TRP A 228 13.37 14.99 -9.99
CA TRP A 228 12.24 14.36 -9.30
C TRP A 228 11.04 15.28 -9.10
N GLN A 229 11.08 16.53 -9.58
CA GLN A 229 10.02 17.52 -9.33
C GLN A 229 8.70 17.16 -10.01
N GLY A 230 8.72 16.37 -11.08
CA GLY A 230 7.53 16.02 -11.87
C GLY A 230 6.60 15.01 -11.21
N PHE A 231 6.94 14.44 -10.05
CA PHE A 231 6.11 13.42 -9.40
C PHE A 231 5.28 14.02 -8.25
N GLU A 232 3.96 13.97 -8.36
CA GLU A 232 3.01 14.33 -7.30
C GLU A 232 2.70 13.15 -6.38
N LYS A 233 3.01 11.92 -6.80
CA LYS A 233 2.93 10.74 -5.94
C LYS A 233 4.14 9.84 -6.16
N LEU A 234 4.73 9.42 -5.06
CA LEU A 234 5.64 8.29 -4.98
C LEU A 234 4.94 7.13 -4.26
N THR A 235 5.13 5.92 -4.78
CA THR A 235 4.67 4.68 -4.17
C THR A 235 5.78 3.63 -4.27
N ALA A 236 5.97 2.83 -3.22
CA ALA A 236 7.07 1.87 -3.14
C ALA A 236 6.63 0.50 -2.63
N THR A 237 7.34 -0.53 -3.06
CA THR A 237 7.29 -1.89 -2.49
C THR A 237 8.67 -2.53 -2.50
N LYS A 238 8.87 -3.60 -1.73
CA LYS A 238 10.08 -4.41 -1.76
C LYS A 238 10.25 -5.09 -3.12
N CYS A 239 11.48 -5.09 -3.63
CA CYS A 239 11.88 -5.79 -4.84
C CYS A 239 13.31 -6.32 -4.66
N GLY A 240 13.44 -7.58 -4.25
CA GLY A 240 14.71 -8.20 -3.89
C GLY A 240 15.13 -7.96 -2.43
N VAL A 241 16.37 -8.34 -2.09
CA VAL A 241 16.86 -8.40 -0.70
C VAL A 241 17.13 -7.02 -0.09
N ASN A 242 17.59 -6.06 -0.90
CA ASN A 242 17.96 -4.70 -0.46
C ASN A 242 17.55 -3.67 -1.52
N SER A 243 16.40 -3.87 -2.16
CA SER A 243 15.94 -2.96 -3.21
C SER A 243 14.44 -2.75 -3.17
N THR A 244 14.06 -1.57 -3.63
CA THR A 244 12.72 -1.04 -3.68
C THR A 244 12.33 -0.86 -5.13
N LEU A 245 11.12 -1.30 -5.50
CA LEU A 245 10.47 -0.88 -6.72
C LEU A 245 9.67 0.38 -6.42
N LEU A 246 10.04 1.48 -7.07
CA LEU A 246 9.45 2.80 -6.86
C LEU A 246 8.68 3.23 -8.11
N LEU A 247 7.42 3.57 -7.94
CA LEU A 247 6.58 4.22 -8.93
C LEU A 247 6.51 5.72 -8.62
N GLY A 248 6.92 6.55 -9.59
CA GLY A 248 6.64 7.98 -9.61
C GLY A 248 5.49 8.28 -10.57
N ILE A 249 4.45 8.95 -10.09
CA ILE A 249 3.30 9.37 -10.89
C ILE A 249 3.38 10.88 -11.07
N ASP A 250 3.44 11.28 -12.34
CA ASP A 250 3.23 12.64 -12.81
C ASP A 250 1.73 12.80 -13.12
N LYS A 251 1.03 13.56 -12.27
CA LYS A 251 -0.40 13.82 -12.36
C LYS A 251 -0.74 14.86 -13.43
N ASP A 252 0.19 15.73 -13.79
CA ASP A 252 -0.01 16.73 -14.83
C ASP A 252 -0.09 16.04 -16.20
N THR A 253 0.80 15.08 -16.45
CA THR A 253 0.84 14.29 -17.70
C THR A 253 0.16 12.93 -17.60
N LYS A 254 -0.42 12.59 -16.43
CA LYS A 254 -1.08 11.31 -16.12
C LYS A 254 -0.17 10.10 -16.41
N SER A 255 1.14 10.27 -16.28
CA SER A 255 2.16 9.28 -16.64
C SER A 255 2.79 8.68 -15.40
N GLY A 256 3.16 7.39 -15.49
CA GLY A 256 3.92 6.71 -14.43
C GLY A 256 5.32 6.34 -14.92
N TYR A 257 6.29 6.40 -14.02
CA TYR A 257 7.69 6.04 -14.26
C TYR A 257 8.17 5.09 -13.17
N LEU A 258 8.81 4.00 -13.59
CA LEU A 258 9.22 2.94 -12.69
C LEU A 258 10.73 2.97 -12.48
N TYR A 259 11.15 2.79 -11.23
CA TYR A 259 12.57 2.83 -10.84
C TYR A 259 12.88 1.63 -9.94
N ALA A 260 14.03 0.99 -10.19
CA ALA A 260 14.65 0.12 -9.21
C ALA A 260 15.61 0.95 -8.36
N VAL A 261 15.33 1.03 -7.06
CA VAL A 261 16.11 1.78 -6.08
C VAL A 261 16.82 0.78 -5.19
N GLY A 262 18.15 0.83 -5.12
CA GLY A 262 18.93 0.01 -4.18
C GLY A 262 18.79 0.51 -2.74
N HIS A 263 19.55 -0.11 -1.85
CA HIS A 263 19.65 0.35 -0.47
C HIS A 263 20.03 1.83 -0.39
N ALA A 264 19.26 2.61 0.37
CA ALA A 264 19.45 4.03 0.48
C ALA A 264 20.71 4.37 1.29
N ASN A 265 21.71 4.89 0.61
CA ASN A 265 22.98 5.31 1.22
C ASN A 265 23.38 6.71 0.74
N GLY A 266 22.45 7.66 0.86
CA GLY A 266 22.65 9.03 0.39
C GLY A 266 22.92 9.07 -1.12
N THR A 267 23.91 9.84 -1.56
CA THR A 267 24.24 10.01 -2.98
C THR A 267 24.76 8.73 -3.63
N ALA A 268 25.25 7.76 -2.84
CA ALA A 268 25.69 6.45 -3.32
C ALA A 268 24.53 5.48 -3.63
N THR A 269 23.28 5.85 -3.31
CA THR A 269 22.10 5.02 -3.63
C THR A 269 22.03 4.77 -5.13
N VAL A 270 21.98 3.51 -5.54
CA VAL A 270 21.76 3.15 -6.95
C VAL A 270 20.29 3.37 -7.29
N ILE A 271 20.03 4.11 -8.38
CA ILE A 271 18.68 4.28 -8.93
C ILE A 271 18.76 4.00 -10.42
N GLN A 272 18.04 2.97 -10.87
CA GLN A 272 17.93 2.58 -12.26
C GLN A 272 16.52 2.88 -12.74
N SER A 273 16.38 3.74 -13.75
CA SER A 273 15.12 3.89 -14.46
C SER A 273 14.77 2.60 -15.19
N ARG A 274 13.53 2.14 -15.05
CA ARG A 274 12.93 1.10 -15.88
C ARG A 274 12.09 1.67 -17.01
N GLY A 275 11.94 3.00 -17.07
CA GLY A 275 11.22 3.71 -18.10
C GLY A 275 9.79 4.08 -17.71
N LYS A 276 9.08 4.65 -18.69
CA LYS A 276 7.67 5.00 -18.57
C LYS A 276 6.82 3.73 -18.56
N VAL A 277 5.87 3.65 -17.63
CA VAL A 277 4.91 2.56 -17.56
C VAL A 277 3.93 2.67 -18.73
N ASN A 278 3.70 1.57 -19.44
CA ASN A 278 2.70 1.48 -20.49
C ASN A 278 1.29 1.52 -19.86
N GLY A 279 0.67 2.70 -19.86
CA GLY A 279 -0.61 2.99 -19.25
C GLY A 279 -0.68 4.44 -18.74
N THR A 280 -1.82 4.82 -18.17
CA THR A 280 -2.04 6.16 -17.61
C THR A 280 -2.48 6.07 -16.14
N PHE A 281 -2.30 7.16 -15.40
CA PHE A 281 -2.65 7.30 -13.98
C PHE A 281 -3.52 8.56 -13.79
N PRO A 282 -4.79 8.54 -14.24
CA PRO A 282 -5.64 9.72 -14.23
C PRO A 282 -6.25 10.02 -12.85
N ASP A 283 -6.20 9.05 -11.93
CA ASP A 283 -6.97 9.11 -10.69
C ASP A 283 -6.39 10.14 -9.70
N PRO A 284 -7.25 10.90 -8.99
CA PRO A 284 -6.81 11.98 -8.12
C PRO A 284 -6.04 11.50 -6.90
N VAL A 285 -6.36 10.31 -6.40
CA VAL A 285 -5.74 9.73 -5.19
C VAL A 285 -5.14 8.39 -5.57
N ASN A 286 -3.84 8.23 -5.30
CA ASN A 286 -3.10 7.00 -5.56
C ASN A 286 -2.37 6.58 -4.28
N PHE A 287 -2.33 5.28 -4.03
CA PHE A 287 -1.70 4.65 -2.88
C PHE A 287 -1.20 3.25 -3.29
N ARG A 288 -0.66 2.49 -2.34
CA ARG A 288 -0.32 1.10 -2.59
C ARG A 288 -1.29 0.19 -1.88
N TRP A 289 -1.47 -0.95 -2.49
CA TRP A 289 -1.91 -2.13 -1.80
C TRP A 289 -0.78 -2.68 -0.91
N GLY A 290 -1.14 -3.14 0.27
CA GLY A 290 -0.30 -3.90 1.19
C GLY A 290 -1.03 -5.14 1.68
N VAL A 291 -0.26 -6.00 2.34
CA VAL A 291 -0.77 -7.18 3.06
C VAL A 291 -0.56 -6.98 4.56
N VAL A 292 -1.00 -7.94 5.37
CA VAL A 292 -0.75 -7.97 6.81
C VAL A 292 0.73 -7.73 7.14
N ALA A 293 0.99 -7.06 8.26
CA ALA A 293 2.24 -6.36 8.51
C ALA A 293 3.51 -7.24 8.44
N ASP A 294 3.42 -8.50 8.83
CA ASP A 294 4.51 -9.49 8.80
C ASP A 294 4.83 -9.98 7.38
N LEU A 295 3.84 -9.95 6.48
CA LEU A 295 3.97 -10.33 5.07
C LEU A 295 4.26 -9.14 4.15
N ASP A 296 4.32 -7.91 4.69
CA ASP A 296 4.55 -6.67 3.95
C ASP A 296 5.90 -6.00 4.30
N PRO A 297 7.04 -6.70 4.12
CA PRO A 297 8.34 -6.14 4.40
C PRO A 297 8.68 -5.04 3.40
N LEU A 298 9.23 -3.94 3.90
CA LEU A 298 9.90 -2.90 3.11
C LEU A 298 11.35 -2.79 3.60
N ASN A 299 12.31 -2.72 2.68
CA ASN A 299 13.75 -2.95 2.94
C ASN A 299 14.66 -2.03 2.12
N GLY A 300 14.19 -0.82 1.81
CA GLY A 300 14.93 0.16 1.03
C GLY A 300 16.03 0.90 1.80
N ASP A 301 16.20 0.67 3.10
CA ASP A 301 17.09 1.44 3.99
C ASP A 301 17.49 0.66 5.25
#